data_AF-A0A9E6BRW1-F1
#
_entry.id   AF-A0A9E6BRW1-F1
#
_cell.length_a   1.000
_cell.length_b   1.000
_cell.length_c   1.000
_cell.angle_alpha   90.00
_cell.angle_beta   90.00
_cell.angle_gamma   90.00
#
_symmetry.space_group_name_H-M   'P 1'
#
loop_
_entity.id
_entity.type
_entity.pdbx_description
1 polymer ?
#
loop_
_entity_poly.entity_id
_entity_poly.type
_entity_poly.pdbx_seq_one_letter_code
_entity_poly.pdbx_strand_id
1 'polypeptide(L)'
;MMQSEYEFDLVVVGAGHAGCEAALAAARMGVRTAILTMNCDTIAQMSCNPAIGGIAKGQMVREIDALGGEMARVIDETGIQFRMLNRAKGPAMHSPRAQADKKAYQFAMKYRIEQQENLTLRQEVVEGVAVERGHVTGVRVRGGAVYRARAVVLTTGTFLQAIMHVGEAKTRGGRAGEGTTGALSESLRALGFELQRFKTGTPARLNGRTIDFSVLERQPGDADPQPFSFLTDRITQPQLDCYLTETNERVHELIRQNLHRAPMYSGQIQSTG
;
A
#
# COMPACT_ATOMS: atom_id res chain seq x y z
N MET A 1 -24.13 -25.46 -15.27
CA MET A 1 -24.04 -23.99 -15.44
C MET A 1 -22.71 -23.68 -16.10
N MET A 2 -22.69 -22.83 -17.11
CA MET A 2 -21.47 -22.48 -17.86
C MET A 2 -20.58 -21.62 -16.96
N GLN A 3 -19.43 -22.16 -16.55
CA GLN A 3 -18.46 -21.43 -15.74
C GLN A 3 -17.78 -20.39 -16.66
N SER A 4 -17.79 -19.11 -16.27
CA SER A 4 -17.10 -18.08 -17.06
C SER A 4 -15.60 -18.22 -16.90
N GLU A 5 -14.87 -18.28 -18.02
CA GLU A 5 -13.43 -18.45 -18.04
C GLU A 5 -12.76 -17.29 -18.79
N TYR A 6 -11.68 -16.76 -18.23
CA TYR A 6 -10.87 -15.70 -18.80
C TYR A 6 -9.41 -16.14 -18.87
N GLU A 7 -8.71 -15.83 -19.96
CA GLU A 7 -7.33 -16.24 -20.19
C GLU A 7 -6.36 -15.07 -20.20
N PHE A 8 -5.30 -15.19 -19.42
CA PHE A 8 -4.18 -14.26 -19.31
C PHE A 8 -2.87 -15.04 -19.20
N ASP A 9 -1.74 -14.39 -19.43
CA ASP A 9 -0.43 -14.99 -19.15
C ASP A 9 -0.10 -14.88 -17.66
N LEU A 10 -0.43 -13.72 -17.06
CA LEU A 10 -0.21 -13.39 -15.66
C LEU A 10 -1.50 -12.86 -15.01
N VAL A 11 -1.78 -13.32 -13.80
CA VAL A 11 -2.79 -12.71 -12.92
C VAL A 11 -2.13 -12.16 -11.67
N VAL A 12 -2.28 -10.86 -11.44
CA VAL A 12 -1.88 -10.17 -10.21
C VAL A 12 -3.09 -10.00 -9.31
N VAL A 13 -3.02 -10.52 -8.09
CA VAL A 13 -4.09 -10.44 -7.09
C VAL A 13 -3.78 -9.34 -6.09
N GLY A 14 -4.61 -8.31 -6.08
CA GLY A 14 -4.48 -7.10 -5.27
C GLY A 14 -3.91 -5.94 -6.07
N ALA A 15 -4.58 -4.79 -6.03
CA ALA A 15 -4.11 -3.54 -6.66
C ALA A 15 -3.50 -2.58 -5.63
N GLY A 16 -2.71 -3.12 -4.69
CA GLY A 16 -1.87 -2.30 -3.79
C GLY A 16 -0.60 -1.81 -4.48
N HIS A 17 0.29 -1.15 -3.74
CA HIS A 17 1.56 -0.64 -4.27
C HIS A 17 2.38 -1.73 -5.00
N ALA A 18 2.56 -2.91 -4.38
CA ALA A 18 3.27 -4.03 -4.98
C ALA A 18 2.55 -4.59 -6.22
N GLY A 19 1.22 -4.70 -6.16
CA GLY A 19 0.42 -5.23 -7.28
C GLY A 19 0.44 -4.30 -8.49
N CYS A 20 0.43 -2.98 -8.28
CA CYS A 20 0.53 -2.00 -9.36
C CYS A 20 1.87 -2.14 -10.09
N GLU A 21 3.00 -2.12 -9.37
CA GLU A 21 4.32 -2.26 -10.00
C GLU A 21 4.49 -3.61 -10.70
N ALA A 22 4.04 -4.71 -10.08
CA ALA A 22 4.12 -6.04 -10.69
C ALA A 22 3.30 -6.13 -11.99
N ALA A 23 2.08 -5.59 -12.00
CA ALA A 23 1.20 -5.62 -13.16
C ALA A 23 1.70 -4.71 -14.29
N LEU A 24 2.16 -3.50 -13.95
CA LEU A 24 2.72 -2.56 -14.92
C LEU A 24 4.00 -3.11 -15.55
N ALA A 25 4.92 -3.64 -14.73
CA ALA A 25 6.16 -4.24 -15.24
C ALA A 25 5.87 -5.37 -16.23
N ALA A 26 5.01 -6.33 -15.86
CA ALA A 26 4.65 -7.44 -16.74
C ALA A 26 3.98 -6.98 -18.05
N ALA A 27 3.00 -6.09 -17.95
CA ALA A 27 2.29 -5.58 -19.12
C ALA A 27 3.21 -4.82 -20.10
N ARG A 28 4.15 -4.02 -19.57
CA ARG A 28 5.18 -3.32 -20.37
C ARG A 28 6.17 -4.25 -21.04
N MET A 29 6.39 -5.43 -20.48
CA MET A 29 7.17 -6.50 -21.10
C MET A 29 6.39 -7.29 -22.16
N GLY A 30 5.15 -6.90 -22.47
CA GLY A 30 4.30 -7.56 -23.47
C GLY A 30 3.51 -8.75 -22.93
N VAL A 31 3.47 -8.95 -21.61
CA VAL A 31 2.74 -10.05 -20.98
C VAL A 31 1.27 -9.67 -20.82
N ARG A 32 0.35 -10.47 -21.35
CA ARG A 32 -1.10 -10.22 -21.20
C ARG A 32 -1.49 -10.43 -19.73
N THR A 33 -1.74 -9.34 -19.02
CA THR A 33 -1.84 -9.33 -17.57
C THR A 33 -3.23 -8.91 -17.10
N ALA A 34 -3.79 -9.62 -16.12
CA ALA A 34 -4.94 -9.14 -15.36
C ALA A 34 -4.50 -8.69 -13.97
N ILE A 35 -4.98 -7.54 -13.52
CA ILE A 35 -4.90 -7.11 -12.12
C ILE A 35 -6.29 -7.16 -11.50
N LEU A 36 -6.45 -8.01 -10.49
CA LEU A 36 -7.72 -8.26 -9.81
C LEU A 36 -7.73 -7.55 -8.45
N THR A 37 -8.76 -6.78 -8.16
CA THR A 37 -8.91 -6.07 -6.89
C THR A 37 -10.33 -6.13 -6.36
N MET A 38 -10.52 -6.11 -5.03
CA MET A 38 -11.87 -6.09 -4.46
C MET A 38 -12.61 -4.77 -4.70
N ASN A 39 -11.86 -3.68 -4.93
CA ASN A 39 -12.41 -2.38 -5.24
C ASN A 39 -11.48 -1.63 -6.21
N CYS A 40 -11.99 -1.26 -7.39
CA CYS A 40 -11.26 -0.49 -8.40
C CYS A 40 -11.03 0.98 -7.99
N ASP A 41 -11.73 1.45 -6.96
CA ASP A 41 -11.59 2.79 -6.39
C ASP A 41 -10.68 2.82 -5.17
N THR A 42 -9.90 1.76 -4.91
CA THR A 42 -8.87 1.72 -3.85
C THR A 42 -7.47 1.34 -4.35
N ILE A 43 -7.24 1.45 -5.66
CA ILE A 43 -5.96 1.19 -6.32
C ILE A 43 -4.86 2.06 -5.71
N ALA A 44 -3.76 1.42 -5.31
CA ALA A 44 -2.61 2.03 -4.65
C ALA A 44 -2.95 3.00 -3.50
N GLN A 45 -4.08 2.77 -2.81
CA GLN A 45 -4.52 3.63 -1.71
C GLN A 45 -3.50 3.63 -0.56
N MET A 46 -3.05 4.82 -0.18
CA MET A 46 -2.15 5.05 0.96
C MET A 46 -2.87 4.93 2.30
N SER A 47 -2.89 3.73 2.86
CA SER A 47 -3.66 3.42 4.08
C SER A 47 -3.05 3.91 5.39
N CYS A 48 -1.74 4.21 5.40
CA CYS A 48 -1.02 4.62 6.61
C CYS A 48 -0.55 6.07 6.48
N ASN A 49 0.76 6.29 6.32
CA ASN A 49 1.36 7.61 6.21
C ASN A 49 1.08 8.24 4.82
N PRO A 50 0.69 9.52 4.71
CA PRO A 50 0.67 10.26 3.44
C PRO A 50 2.09 10.59 2.92
N ALA A 51 2.99 9.60 2.82
CA ALA A 51 4.38 9.86 2.44
C ALA A 51 5.01 8.70 1.66
N ILE A 52 5.92 9.05 0.75
CA ILE A 52 6.83 8.14 0.04
C ILE A 52 8.27 8.52 0.39
N GLY A 53 9.15 7.51 0.43
CA GLY A 53 10.56 7.71 0.77
C GLY A 53 10.84 7.77 2.29
N GLY A 54 11.96 8.39 2.63
CA GLY A 54 12.59 8.33 3.96
C GLY A 54 13.78 7.38 3.99
N ILE A 55 14.59 7.40 5.06
CA ILE A 55 15.98 6.88 5.14
C ILE A 55 16.37 5.75 4.16
N ALA A 56 15.71 4.57 4.20
CA ALA A 56 15.98 3.48 3.24
C ALA A 56 14.95 3.43 2.09
N LYS A 57 13.74 3.92 2.36
CA LYS A 57 12.62 3.92 1.42
C LYS A 57 12.87 4.83 0.23
N GLY A 58 13.56 5.95 0.41
CA GLY A 58 13.86 6.90 -0.66
C GLY A 58 14.71 6.28 -1.76
N GLN A 59 15.72 5.51 -1.36
CA GLN A 59 16.62 4.77 -2.23
C GLN A 59 15.85 3.69 -2.99
N MET A 60 15.04 2.89 -2.30
CA MET A 60 14.20 1.88 -2.95
C MET A 60 13.26 2.50 -4.00
N VAL A 61 12.69 3.68 -3.74
CA VAL A 61 11.83 4.36 -4.73
C VAL A 61 12.64 4.77 -5.96
N ARG A 62 13.87 5.27 -5.78
CA ARG A 62 14.77 5.59 -6.90
C ARG A 62 15.22 4.35 -7.67
N GLU A 63 15.45 3.24 -7.00
CA GLU A 63 15.76 1.96 -7.65
C GLU A 63 14.58 1.44 -8.46
N ILE A 64 13.35 1.54 -7.92
CA ILE A 64 12.13 1.21 -8.67
C ILE A 64 12.02 2.07 -9.93
N ASP A 65 12.30 3.37 -9.84
CA ASP A 65 12.29 4.28 -11.00
C ASP A 65 13.34 3.89 -12.05
N ALA A 66 14.56 3.58 -11.63
CA ALA A 66 15.64 3.16 -12.51
C ALA A 66 15.30 1.86 -13.26
N LEU A 67 14.46 1.00 -12.67
CA LEU A 67 13.94 -0.23 -13.28
C LEU A 67 12.68 0.01 -14.15
N GLY A 68 12.19 1.26 -14.25
CA GLY A 68 11.03 1.62 -15.06
C GLY A 68 9.68 1.50 -14.36
N GLY A 69 9.68 1.44 -13.02
CA GLY A 69 8.46 1.49 -12.21
C GLY A 69 7.83 2.89 -12.13
N GLU A 70 6.63 2.98 -11.55
CA GLU A 70 5.83 4.21 -11.55
C GLU A 70 5.88 5.01 -10.24
N MET A 71 6.22 4.37 -9.11
CA MET A 71 6.14 4.98 -7.77
C MET A 71 6.81 6.36 -7.67
N ALA A 72 8.00 6.52 -8.27
CA ALA A 72 8.75 7.77 -8.26
C ALA A 72 8.09 8.88 -9.09
N ARG A 73 7.61 8.56 -10.30
CA ARG A 73 6.92 9.52 -11.16
C ARG A 73 5.59 9.96 -10.56
N VAL A 74 4.85 9.02 -9.97
CA VAL A 74 3.57 9.33 -9.31
C VAL A 74 3.78 10.20 -8.08
N ILE A 75 4.81 9.95 -7.25
CA ILE A 75 5.07 10.86 -6.13
C ILE A 75 5.55 12.24 -6.60
N ASP A 76 6.34 12.32 -7.67
CA ASP A 76 6.75 13.61 -8.24
C ASP A 76 5.57 14.42 -8.79
N GLU A 77 4.57 13.75 -9.37
CA GLU A 77 3.35 14.38 -9.88
C GLU A 77 2.41 14.87 -8.75
N THR A 78 2.37 14.14 -7.64
CA THR A 78 1.33 14.27 -6.60
C THR A 78 1.85 14.72 -5.23
N GLY A 79 3.16 14.96 -5.14
CA GLY A 79 3.84 15.34 -3.93
C GLY A 79 3.52 16.79 -3.54
N ILE A 80 3.27 16.99 -2.25
CA ILE A 80 2.90 18.29 -1.66
C ILE A 80 3.97 18.79 -0.68
N GLN A 81 5.04 18.03 -0.46
CA GLN A 81 6.22 18.51 0.27
C GLN A 81 7.39 17.57 -0.03
N PHE A 82 8.55 18.06 -0.45
CA PHE A 82 9.75 17.26 -0.71
C PHE A 82 10.89 17.72 0.18
N ARG A 83 11.63 16.76 0.74
CA ARG A 83 12.79 17.01 1.59
C ARG A 83 13.89 15.98 1.35
N MET A 84 15.14 16.43 1.37
CA MET A 84 16.29 15.53 1.46
C MET A 84 16.64 15.29 2.93
N LEU A 85 16.46 14.04 3.40
CA LEU A 85 16.86 13.67 4.75
C LEU A 85 18.38 13.52 4.86
N ASN A 86 18.90 13.76 6.07
CA ASN A 86 20.34 13.66 6.39
C ASN A 86 21.25 14.55 5.53
N ARG A 87 20.75 15.69 5.03
CA ARG A 87 21.51 16.61 4.16
C ARG A 87 22.82 17.11 4.76
N ALA A 88 22.91 17.22 6.09
CA ALA A 88 24.13 17.59 6.81
C ALA A 88 25.21 16.48 6.84
N LYS A 89 24.87 15.24 6.45
CA LYS A 89 25.80 14.12 6.34
C LYS A 89 26.27 13.97 4.89
N GLY A 90 27.19 13.03 4.64
CA GLY A 90 27.68 12.76 3.29
C GLY A 90 26.58 12.20 2.35
N PRO A 91 26.77 12.29 1.01
CA PRO A 91 25.77 11.89 0.01
C PRO A 91 25.25 10.46 0.15
N ALA A 92 26.08 9.53 0.63
CA ALA A 92 25.66 8.15 0.90
C ALA A 92 24.54 8.03 1.95
N MET A 93 24.37 9.03 2.81
CA MET A 93 23.33 9.07 3.83
C MET A 93 22.07 9.84 3.39
N HIS A 94 22.14 10.56 2.26
CA HIS A 94 21.03 11.37 1.75
C HIS A 94 19.90 10.47 1.28
N SER A 95 18.67 10.79 1.68
CA SER A 95 17.49 10.01 1.28
C SER A 95 16.30 10.91 1.00
N PRO A 96 15.70 10.83 -0.20
CA PRO A 96 14.54 11.65 -0.53
C PRO A 96 13.32 11.17 0.24
N ARG A 97 12.50 12.14 0.68
CA ARG A 97 11.19 11.90 1.29
C ARG A 97 10.21 12.95 0.77
N ALA A 98 9.01 12.51 0.41
CA ALA A 98 7.92 13.42 0.10
C ALA A 98 6.64 13.08 0.86
N GLN A 99 5.89 14.13 1.21
CA GLN A 99 4.48 14.00 1.56
C GLN A 99 3.66 13.97 0.27
N ALA A 100 2.67 13.10 0.21
CA ALA A 100 1.79 12.93 -0.94
C ALA A 100 0.40 13.48 -0.63
N ASP A 101 -0.23 14.11 -1.61
CA ASP A 101 -1.69 14.13 -1.64
C ASP A 101 -2.17 12.69 -1.89
N LYS A 102 -2.78 12.09 -0.87
CA LYS A 102 -3.20 10.68 -0.93
C LYS A 102 -4.20 10.39 -2.05
N LYS A 103 -5.09 11.34 -2.36
CA LYS A 103 -6.13 11.14 -3.38
C LYS A 103 -5.57 11.38 -4.77
N ALA A 104 -4.73 12.40 -4.93
CA ALA A 104 -4.01 12.59 -6.19
C ALA A 104 -3.12 11.38 -6.50
N TYR A 105 -2.32 10.88 -5.53
CA TYR A 105 -1.47 9.70 -5.71
C TYR A 105 -2.28 8.48 -6.17
N GLN A 106 -3.40 8.24 -5.48
CA GLN A 106 -4.33 7.16 -5.83
C GLN A 106 -4.87 7.29 -7.26
N PHE A 107 -5.34 8.48 -7.64
CA PHE A 107 -5.92 8.71 -8.97
C PHE A 107 -4.87 8.65 -10.07
N ALA A 108 -3.68 9.20 -9.86
CA ALA A 108 -2.58 9.11 -10.81
C ALA A 108 -2.18 7.64 -11.06
N MET A 109 -2.03 6.83 -10.01
CA MET A 109 -1.71 5.40 -10.19
C MET A 109 -2.85 4.63 -10.87
N LYS A 110 -4.12 4.89 -10.51
CA LYS A 110 -5.27 4.30 -11.20
C LYS A 110 -5.27 4.63 -12.69
N TYR A 111 -5.01 5.90 -13.03
CA TYR A 111 -4.90 6.34 -14.41
C TYR A 111 -3.79 5.58 -15.16
N ARG A 112 -2.62 5.37 -14.56
CA ARG A 112 -1.54 4.59 -15.20
C ARG A 112 -1.93 3.12 -15.43
N ILE A 113 -2.61 2.50 -14.46
CA ILE A 113 -3.10 1.13 -14.59
C ILE A 113 -4.13 1.00 -15.73
N GLU A 114 -5.08 1.93 -15.82
CA GLU A 114 -6.17 1.89 -16.81
C GLU A 114 -5.70 2.21 -18.24
N GLN A 115 -4.63 2.99 -18.38
CA GLN A 115 -4.07 3.35 -19.69
C GLN A 115 -3.00 2.36 -20.19
N GLN A 116 -2.53 1.43 -19.36
CA GLN A 116 -1.45 0.53 -19.73
C GLN A 116 -1.93 -0.55 -20.72
N GLU A 117 -1.35 -0.58 -21.91
CA GLU A 117 -1.53 -1.66 -22.87
C GLU A 117 -1.12 -3.01 -22.26
N ASN A 118 -1.79 -4.09 -22.66
CA ASN A 118 -1.63 -5.45 -22.12
C ASN A 118 -2.05 -5.63 -20.65
N LEU A 119 -2.63 -4.61 -20.01
CA LEU A 119 -3.13 -4.70 -18.64
C LEU A 119 -4.66 -4.56 -18.57
N THR A 120 -5.32 -5.56 -17.99
CA THR A 120 -6.77 -5.52 -17.71
C THR A 120 -7.03 -5.39 -16.22
N LEU A 121 -7.64 -4.29 -15.80
CA LEU A 121 -8.12 -4.09 -14.43
C LEU A 121 -9.52 -4.69 -14.26
N ARG A 122 -9.71 -5.56 -13.26
CA ARG A 122 -11.04 -6.09 -12.91
C ARG A 122 -11.32 -6.06 -11.41
N GLN A 123 -12.57 -5.72 -11.09
CA GLN A 123 -13.06 -5.80 -9.73
C GLN A 123 -13.52 -7.21 -9.42
N GLU A 124 -12.73 -7.96 -8.67
CA GLU A 124 -12.96 -9.36 -8.35
C GLU A 124 -12.50 -9.70 -6.92
N VAL A 125 -13.19 -10.66 -6.32
CA VAL A 125 -12.80 -11.22 -5.02
C VAL A 125 -12.20 -12.61 -5.27
N VAL A 126 -10.87 -12.71 -5.23
CA VAL A 126 -10.18 -13.99 -5.39
C VAL A 126 -10.36 -14.85 -4.13
N GLU A 127 -10.84 -16.07 -4.32
CA GLU A 127 -11.16 -17.02 -3.25
C GLU A 127 -10.23 -18.24 -3.24
N GLY A 128 -9.47 -18.49 -4.31
CA GLY A 128 -8.46 -19.54 -4.28
C GLY A 128 -7.55 -19.53 -5.50
N VAL A 129 -6.40 -20.20 -5.34
CA VAL A 129 -5.46 -20.46 -6.42
C VAL A 129 -5.81 -21.81 -7.05
N ALA A 130 -5.84 -21.88 -8.38
CA ALA A 130 -6.03 -23.13 -9.12
C ALA A 130 -4.65 -23.75 -9.40
N VAL A 131 -4.51 -25.04 -9.07
CA VAL A 131 -3.25 -25.79 -9.22
C VAL A 131 -3.58 -27.16 -9.78
N GLU A 132 -2.85 -27.57 -10.82
CA GLU A 132 -2.95 -28.89 -11.43
C GLU A 132 -1.55 -29.51 -11.50
N ARG A 133 -1.41 -30.74 -10.98
CA ARG A 133 -0.12 -31.47 -10.97
C ARG A 133 1.05 -30.63 -10.46
N GLY A 134 0.83 -29.87 -9.39
CA GLY A 134 1.83 -29.00 -8.76
C GLY A 134 2.12 -27.67 -9.49
N HIS A 135 1.45 -27.39 -10.60
CA HIS A 135 1.64 -26.15 -11.37
C HIS A 135 0.43 -25.24 -11.22
N VAL A 136 0.66 -23.94 -11.07
CA VAL A 136 -0.43 -22.96 -11.06
C VAL A 136 -1.10 -22.92 -12.43
N THR A 137 -2.43 -22.92 -12.45
CA THR A 137 -3.24 -22.82 -13.67
C THR A 137 -4.14 -21.59 -13.68
N GLY A 138 -4.19 -20.83 -12.58
CA GLY A 138 -4.94 -19.58 -12.49
C GLY A 138 -5.48 -19.30 -11.09
N VAL A 139 -6.55 -18.54 -11.02
CA VAL A 139 -7.28 -18.24 -9.78
C VAL A 139 -8.79 -18.39 -9.98
N ARG A 140 -9.48 -18.71 -8.88
CA ARG A 140 -10.94 -18.76 -8.79
C ARG A 140 -11.45 -17.57 -8.01
N VAL A 141 -12.47 -16.91 -8.53
CA VAL A 141 -13.10 -15.74 -7.90
C VAL A 141 -14.48 -16.08 -7.35
N ARG A 142 -14.96 -15.24 -6.45
CA ARG A 142 -16.34 -15.27 -5.97
C ARG A 142 -17.32 -15.21 -7.14
N GLY A 143 -18.36 -16.04 -7.09
CA GLY A 143 -19.30 -16.19 -8.22
C GLY A 143 -18.86 -17.26 -9.22
N GLY A 144 -17.70 -17.88 -9.03
CA GLY A 144 -17.31 -19.12 -9.70
C GLY A 144 -16.54 -18.94 -11.01
N ALA A 145 -16.31 -17.70 -11.47
CA ALA A 145 -15.47 -17.49 -12.65
C ALA A 145 -14.01 -17.92 -12.40
N VAL A 146 -13.33 -18.32 -13.48
CA VAL A 146 -11.92 -18.76 -13.45
C VAL A 146 -11.09 -17.84 -14.32
N TYR A 147 -10.01 -17.33 -13.76
CA TYR A 147 -8.99 -16.59 -14.49
C TYR A 147 -7.79 -17.51 -14.68
N ARG A 148 -7.65 -18.11 -15.86
CA ARG A 148 -6.52 -18.95 -16.21
C ARG A 148 -5.28 -18.12 -16.45
N ALA A 149 -4.16 -18.58 -15.91
CA ALA A 149 -2.85 -17.96 -16.07
C ALA A 149 -1.71 -18.95 -15.88
N ARG A 150 -0.58 -18.65 -16.52
CA ARG A 150 0.67 -19.42 -16.37
C ARG A 150 1.43 -19.05 -15.09
N ALA A 151 1.19 -17.84 -14.60
CA ALA A 151 1.75 -17.33 -13.36
C ALA A 151 0.71 -16.52 -12.57
N VAL A 152 0.85 -16.51 -11.25
CA VAL A 152 0.02 -15.71 -10.34
C VAL A 152 0.92 -14.99 -9.34
N VAL A 153 0.70 -13.68 -9.16
CA VAL A 153 1.40 -12.86 -8.17
C VAL A 153 0.38 -12.43 -7.10
N LEU A 154 0.60 -12.83 -5.85
CA LEU A 154 -0.28 -12.51 -4.73
C LEU A 154 0.24 -11.28 -3.96
N THR A 155 -0.52 -10.19 -3.97
CA THR A 155 -0.21 -8.92 -3.26
C THR A 155 -1.40 -8.48 -2.39
N THR A 156 -1.90 -9.42 -1.60
CA THR A 156 -3.14 -9.28 -0.80
C THR A 156 -3.06 -8.23 0.33
N GLY A 157 -1.90 -7.63 0.57
CA GLY A 157 -1.71 -6.57 1.56
C GLY A 157 -2.21 -6.98 2.94
N THR A 158 -3.00 -6.11 3.57
CA THR A 158 -3.55 -6.35 4.90
C THR A 158 -4.93 -7.02 4.87
N PHE A 159 -5.34 -7.65 3.78
CA PHE A 159 -6.72 -8.15 3.61
C PHE A 159 -6.92 -9.63 3.92
N LEU A 160 -5.87 -10.42 3.97
CA LEU A 160 -5.94 -11.87 4.18
C LEU A 160 -6.29 -12.20 5.65
N GLN A 161 -7.51 -12.69 5.92
CA GLN A 161 -8.02 -12.97 7.29
C GLN A 161 -7.79 -11.83 8.29
N ALA A 162 -8.08 -10.61 7.87
CA ALA A 162 -7.71 -9.41 8.59
C ALA A 162 -8.69 -9.06 9.72
N ILE A 163 -8.13 -8.63 10.84
CA ILE A 163 -8.87 -8.22 12.04
C ILE A 163 -8.32 -6.86 12.47
N MET A 164 -9.19 -5.87 12.51
CA MET A 164 -8.92 -4.55 13.07
C MET A 164 -9.22 -4.56 14.56
N HIS A 165 -8.35 -3.89 15.34
CA HIS A 165 -8.50 -3.77 16.78
C HIS A 165 -8.55 -2.29 17.18
N VAL A 166 -9.56 -1.91 17.98
CA VAL A 166 -9.69 -0.57 18.57
C VAL A 166 -10.03 -0.72 20.04
N GLY A 167 -9.02 -0.57 20.90
CA GLY A 167 -9.13 -0.99 22.31
C GLY A 167 -9.52 -2.46 22.38
N GLU A 168 -10.67 -2.75 23.00
CA GLU A 168 -11.21 -4.10 23.12
C GLU A 168 -12.04 -4.55 21.91
N ALA A 169 -12.47 -3.61 21.06
CA ALA A 169 -13.30 -3.92 19.91
C ALA A 169 -12.50 -4.61 18.80
N LYS A 170 -13.08 -5.68 18.23
CA LYS A 170 -12.54 -6.41 17.09
C LYS A 170 -13.52 -6.35 15.92
N THR A 171 -13.04 -5.94 14.77
CA THR A 171 -13.84 -5.88 13.53
C THR A 171 -13.12 -6.62 12.42
N ARG A 172 -13.82 -7.50 11.71
CA ARG A 172 -13.25 -8.19 10.54
C ARG A 172 -13.16 -7.21 9.38
N GLY A 173 -11.99 -7.14 8.74
CA GLY A 173 -11.74 -6.24 7.61
C GLY A 173 -10.27 -5.94 7.44
N GLY A 174 -9.84 -5.73 6.19
CA GLY A 174 -8.44 -5.39 5.89
C GLY A 174 -8.10 -3.93 6.12
N ARG A 175 -9.10 -3.06 5.96
CA ARG A 175 -9.06 -1.62 6.21
C ARG A 175 -10.43 -1.17 6.73
N ALA A 176 -10.49 -0.01 7.35
CA ALA A 176 -11.75 0.54 7.83
C ALA A 176 -12.75 0.69 6.67
N GLY A 177 -13.91 0.02 6.78
CA GLY A 177 -14.95 0.01 5.73
C GLY A 177 -14.74 -1.01 4.61
N GLU A 178 -13.63 -1.75 4.58
CA GLU A 178 -13.36 -2.78 3.57
C GLU A 178 -13.38 -4.18 4.18
N GLY A 179 -14.07 -5.12 3.53
CA GLY A 179 -14.20 -6.51 3.97
C GLY A 179 -12.88 -7.30 3.98
N THR A 180 -12.96 -8.56 4.38
CA THR A 180 -11.86 -9.54 4.32
C THR A 180 -12.42 -10.89 3.85
N THR A 181 -11.59 -11.72 3.23
CA THR A 181 -11.95 -13.09 2.86
C THR A 181 -11.04 -14.11 3.54
N GLY A 182 -11.65 -15.21 4.00
CA GLY A 182 -10.94 -16.36 4.56
C GLY A 182 -10.55 -17.40 3.50
N ALA A 183 -11.32 -17.47 2.42
CA ALA A 183 -11.21 -18.53 1.41
C ALA A 183 -9.81 -18.64 0.80
N LEU A 184 -9.19 -17.51 0.45
CA LEU A 184 -7.84 -17.54 -0.13
C LEU A 184 -6.79 -18.06 0.87
N SER A 185 -6.96 -17.79 2.17
CA SER A 185 -6.06 -18.35 3.20
C SER A 185 -6.22 -19.86 3.32
N GLU A 186 -7.46 -20.34 3.29
CA GLU A 186 -7.76 -21.78 3.31
C GLU A 186 -7.20 -22.47 2.07
N SER A 187 -7.34 -21.84 0.89
CA SER A 187 -6.73 -22.30 -0.35
C SER A 187 -5.20 -22.41 -0.24
N LEU A 188 -4.53 -21.44 0.37
CA LEU A 188 -3.07 -21.49 0.55
C LEU A 188 -2.65 -22.60 1.53
N ARG A 189 -3.38 -22.77 2.64
CA ARG A 189 -3.12 -23.88 3.59
C ARG A 189 -3.32 -25.24 2.94
N ALA A 190 -4.36 -25.40 2.12
CA ALA A 190 -4.63 -26.63 1.38
C ALA A 190 -3.50 -26.96 0.36
N LEU A 191 -2.77 -25.94 -0.11
CA LEU A 191 -1.58 -26.09 -0.95
C LEU A 191 -0.30 -26.33 -0.14
N GLY A 192 -0.38 -26.42 1.20
CA GLY A 192 0.76 -26.70 2.07
C GLY A 192 1.53 -25.47 2.56
N PHE A 193 1.02 -24.25 2.37
CA PHE A 193 1.67 -23.05 2.90
C PHE A 193 1.39 -22.86 4.39
N GLU A 194 2.44 -22.51 5.13
CA GLU A 194 2.33 -22.00 6.49
C GLU A 194 1.87 -20.54 6.48
N LEU A 195 0.88 -20.21 7.30
CA LEU A 195 0.35 -18.85 7.42
C LEU A 195 0.60 -18.31 8.82
N GLN A 196 1.26 -17.17 8.90
CA GLN A 196 1.48 -16.42 10.14
C GLN A 196 0.68 -15.13 10.17
N ARG A 197 0.53 -14.54 11.36
CA ARG A 197 -0.16 -13.27 11.56
C ARG A 197 0.83 -12.22 12.03
N PHE A 198 0.80 -11.07 11.38
CA PHE A 198 1.50 -9.85 11.78
C PHE A 198 0.50 -8.77 12.16
N LYS A 199 0.93 -7.83 13.00
CA LYS A 199 0.15 -6.66 13.38
C LYS A 199 0.87 -5.38 12.96
N THR A 200 0.09 -4.39 12.54
CA THR A 200 0.57 -3.02 12.38
C THR A 200 -0.45 -2.05 12.94
N GLY A 201 0.00 -0.87 13.36
CA GLY A 201 -0.84 0.22 13.86
C GLY A 201 -0.89 1.39 12.88
N THR A 202 -1.92 2.22 13.00
CA THR A 202 -2.00 3.50 12.29
C THR A 202 -2.56 4.56 13.24
N PRO A 203 -2.10 5.81 13.18
CA PRO A 203 -2.62 6.88 14.03
C PRO A 203 -4.06 7.26 13.64
N ALA A 204 -4.76 7.92 14.57
CA ALA A 204 -6.04 8.56 14.30
C ALA A 204 -5.90 9.67 13.25
N ARG A 205 -7.00 9.99 12.56
CA ARG A 205 -7.06 11.09 11.59
C ARG A 205 -7.77 12.25 12.27
N LEU A 206 -7.12 13.40 12.30
CA LEU A 206 -7.59 14.58 13.02
C LEU A 206 -8.19 15.60 12.05
N ASN A 207 -9.19 16.35 12.51
CA ASN A 207 -9.71 17.49 11.77
C ASN A 207 -8.74 18.66 11.92
N GLY A 208 -8.12 19.11 10.83
CA GLY A 208 -7.16 20.22 10.87
C GLY A 208 -7.75 21.52 11.46
N ARG A 209 -9.07 21.76 11.30
CA ARG A 209 -9.73 22.97 11.83
C ARG A 209 -9.78 23.05 13.35
N THR A 210 -9.53 21.93 14.04
CA THR A 210 -9.55 21.86 15.51
C THR A 210 -8.13 21.86 16.09
N ILE A 211 -7.12 22.13 15.26
CA ILE A 211 -5.71 22.20 15.67
C ILE A 211 -5.29 23.67 15.67
N ASP A 212 -4.74 24.14 16.80
CA ASP A 212 -4.06 25.42 16.85
C ASP A 212 -2.64 25.25 16.28
N PHE A 213 -2.45 25.67 15.04
CA PHE A 213 -1.16 25.61 14.35
C PHE A 213 -0.19 26.73 14.77
N SER A 214 -0.68 27.77 15.46
CA SER A 214 0.14 28.94 15.81
C SER A 214 1.21 28.61 16.87
N VAL A 215 0.96 27.58 17.67
CA VAL A 215 1.85 27.11 18.74
C VAL A 215 2.78 25.97 18.29
N LEU A 216 2.71 25.55 17.02
CA LEU A 216 3.47 24.43 16.50
C LEU A 216 4.70 24.90 15.70
N GLU A 217 5.77 24.13 15.74
CA GLU A 217 6.94 24.39 14.90
C GLU A 217 6.63 24.00 13.45
N ARG A 218 6.78 24.96 12.53
CA ARG A 218 6.63 24.73 11.10
C ARG A 218 7.85 24.04 10.54
N GLN A 219 7.62 23.01 9.73
CA GLN A 219 8.64 22.28 8.99
C GLN A 219 8.32 22.33 7.48
N PRO A 220 8.87 23.32 6.76
CA PRO A 220 8.71 23.43 5.32
C PRO A 220 9.47 22.32 4.57
N GLY A 221 9.16 22.20 3.28
CA GLY A 221 9.99 21.45 2.32
C GLY A 221 11.36 22.09 2.09
N ASP A 222 12.18 21.44 1.27
CA ASP A 222 13.44 22.03 0.80
C ASP A 222 13.15 23.20 -0.17
N ALA A 223 13.98 24.25 -0.15
CA ALA A 223 13.82 25.41 -1.02
C ALA A 223 13.97 25.08 -2.52
N ASP A 224 14.78 24.06 -2.82
CA ASP A 224 14.93 23.48 -4.15
C ASP A 224 14.63 21.96 -4.06
N PRO A 225 13.35 21.57 -4.21
CA PRO A 225 12.91 20.18 -4.19
C PRO A 225 13.59 19.31 -5.24
N GLN A 226 14.18 18.20 -4.79
CA GLN A 226 14.76 17.20 -5.68
C GLN A 226 13.71 16.14 -6.03
N PRO A 227 13.45 15.87 -7.32
CA PRO A 227 12.57 14.78 -7.73
C PRO A 227 13.05 13.41 -7.27
N PHE A 228 12.11 12.47 -7.15
CA PHE A 228 12.42 11.05 -6.98
C PHE A 228 12.83 10.42 -8.30
N SER A 229 12.09 10.67 -9.37
CA SER A 229 12.35 10.07 -10.68
C SER A 229 13.54 10.74 -11.35
N PHE A 230 14.36 9.93 -12.01
CA PHE A 230 15.44 10.40 -12.89
C PHE A 230 14.92 11.03 -14.19
N LEU A 231 13.63 10.91 -14.45
CA LEU A 231 12.97 11.40 -15.67
C LEU A 231 12.07 12.61 -15.42
N THR A 232 11.95 13.05 -14.16
CA THR A 232 11.27 14.29 -13.81
C THR A 232 12.30 15.41 -13.78
N ASP A 233 12.13 16.44 -14.61
CA ASP A 233 13.06 17.58 -14.65
C ASP A 233 13.01 18.44 -13.37
N ARG A 234 11.79 18.71 -12.87
CA ARG A 234 11.57 19.56 -11.70
C ARG A 234 10.21 19.31 -11.04
N ILE A 235 10.16 19.55 -9.74
CA ILE A 235 8.91 19.63 -8.98
C ILE A 235 8.32 21.03 -9.15
N THR A 236 7.05 21.11 -9.56
CA THR A 236 6.37 22.39 -9.85
C THR A 236 5.15 22.63 -8.96
N GLN A 237 4.76 21.62 -8.19
CA GLN A 237 3.59 21.62 -7.34
C GLN A 237 3.84 22.50 -6.11
N PRO A 238 2.80 23.21 -5.62
CA PRO A 238 2.88 23.96 -4.37
C PRO A 238 3.34 23.07 -3.21
N GLN A 239 4.36 23.54 -2.47
CA GLN A 239 4.86 22.88 -1.28
C GLN A 239 4.06 23.36 -0.06
N LEU A 240 3.62 22.41 0.77
CA LEU A 240 2.95 22.63 2.04
C LEU A 240 3.89 22.33 3.19
N ASP A 241 3.62 22.97 4.33
CA ASP A 241 4.38 22.75 5.55
C ASP A 241 3.82 21.56 6.34
N CYS A 242 4.74 20.85 6.98
CA CYS A 242 4.40 19.96 8.09
C CYS A 242 4.53 20.73 9.40
N TYR A 243 3.95 20.20 10.46
CA TYR A 243 4.01 20.79 11.80
C TYR A 243 4.53 19.77 12.79
N LEU A 244 5.44 20.21 13.66
CA LEU A 244 6.06 19.37 14.69
C LEU A 244 5.47 19.71 16.05
N THR A 245 5.34 18.66 16.87
CA THR A 245 4.92 18.75 18.27
C THR A 245 5.48 17.55 19.02
N GLU A 246 5.43 17.62 20.34
CA GLU A 246 5.97 16.60 21.23
C GLU A 246 4.90 16.12 22.21
N THR A 247 5.05 14.88 22.66
CA THR A 247 4.25 14.37 23.78
C THR A 247 4.84 14.84 25.11
N ASN A 248 4.05 14.79 26.18
CA ASN A 248 4.48 15.18 27.52
C ASN A 248 4.08 14.12 28.57
N GLU A 249 4.57 14.28 29.80
CA GLU A 249 4.32 13.33 30.90
C GLU A 249 2.84 13.09 31.18
N ARG A 250 1.98 14.10 31.00
CA ARG A 250 0.53 13.94 31.19
C ARG A 250 -0.05 12.96 30.17
N VAL A 251 0.40 13.00 28.91
CA VAL A 251 0.00 12.03 27.88
C VAL A 251 0.55 10.65 28.20
N HIS A 252 1.79 10.56 28.67
CA HIS A 252 2.40 9.28 29.02
C HIS A 252 1.67 8.60 30.17
N GLU A 253 1.31 9.35 31.21
CA GLU A 253 0.54 8.85 32.34
C GLU A 253 -0.84 8.35 31.92
N LEU A 254 -1.53 9.11 31.05
CA LEU A 254 -2.81 8.69 30.49
C LEU A 254 -2.70 7.36 29.71
N ILE A 255 -1.62 7.19 28.93
CA ILE A 255 -1.35 5.93 28.22
C ILE A 255 -1.13 4.80 29.23
N ARG A 256 -0.27 4.99 30.25
CA ARG A 256 0.05 3.98 31.28
C ARG A 256 -1.22 3.48 31.99
N GLN A 257 -2.09 4.39 32.40
CA GLN A 257 -3.36 4.06 33.06
C GLN A 257 -4.29 3.21 32.18
N ASN A 258 -4.16 3.30 30.85
CA ASN A 258 -5.02 2.62 29.88
C ASN A 258 -4.36 1.46 29.13
N LEU A 259 -3.10 1.11 29.45
CA LEU A 259 -2.35 0.06 28.73
C LEU A 259 -3.09 -1.28 28.73
N HIS A 260 -3.81 -1.61 29.81
CA HIS A 260 -4.59 -2.85 29.93
C HIS A 260 -5.66 -3.03 28.84
N ARG A 261 -6.09 -1.94 28.17
CA ARG A 261 -7.07 -1.97 27.07
C ARG A 261 -6.42 -2.14 25.70
N ALA A 262 -5.10 -1.99 25.61
CA ALA A 262 -4.38 -2.14 24.36
C ALA A 262 -4.26 -3.64 24.01
N PRO A 263 -4.60 -4.06 22.77
CA PRO A 263 -4.63 -5.46 22.37
C PRO A 263 -3.33 -6.25 22.59
N MET A 264 -2.17 -5.56 22.64
CA MET A 264 -0.88 -6.17 22.94
C MET A 264 -0.77 -6.61 24.40
N TYR A 265 -1.28 -5.79 25.32
CA TYR A 265 -1.14 -6.02 26.77
C TYR A 265 -2.31 -6.83 27.32
N SER A 266 -3.49 -6.74 26.69
CA SER A 266 -4.69 -7.47 27.09
C SER A 266 -4.69 -8.95 26.67
N GLY A 267 -3.61 -9.46 26.06
CA GLY A 267 -3.53 -10.82 25.51
C GLY A 267 -4.46 -11.09 24.31
N GLN A 268 -5.08 -10.05 23.74
CA GLN A 268 -6.03 -10.21 22.63
C GLN A 268 -5.35 -10.54 21.29
N ILE A 269 -4.04 -10.34 21.20
CA ILE A 269 -3.22 -10.63 20.04
C ILE A 269 -2.08 -11.55 20.50
N GLN A 270 -2.06 -12.77 19.96
CA GLN A 270 -0.92 -13.67 20.03
C GLN A 270 -0.18 -13.57 18.68
N SER A 271 0.65 -12.55 18.54
CA SER A 271 1.48 -12.30 17.35
C SER A 271 2.81 -11.71 17.79
N THR A 272 3.87 -12.08 17.10
CA THR A 272 5.26 -11.73 17.42
C THR A 272 5.75 -10.45 16.72
N GLY A 273 4.87 -9.69 16.06
CA GLY A 273 5.23 -8.46 15.34
C GLY A 273 4.11 -7.43 15.31
#